data_AF-A0A1L7D3F3-F1
#
_entry.id   AF-A0A1L7D3F3-F1
#
_cell.length_a   1.000
_cell.length_b   1.000
_cell.length_c   1.000
_cell.angle_alpha   90.00
_cell.angle_beta   90.00
_cell.angle_gamma   90.00
#
_symmetry.space_group_name_H-M   'P 1'
#
loop_
_entity.id
_entity.type
_entity.pdbx_description
1 polymer ?
#
loop_
_entity_poly.entity_id
_entity_poly.type
_entity_poly.pdbx_seq_one_letter_code
_entity_poly.pdbx_strand_id
1 'polypeptide(L)' 'MAVLKPFRVRLASGLETNLMLDPETALSRYPDAREVKPGVVETKAPAVKKAAPRRRSVKKPAEK' A
#
# COMPACT_ATOMS: atom_id res chain seq x y z
N MET A 1 -2.56 3.02 30.34
CA MET A 1 -1.85 2.93 29.05
C MET A 1 -2.88 3.21 27.97
N ALA A 2 -2.66 4.24 27.16
CA ALA A 2 -3.59 4.60 26.09
C ALA A 2 -3.40 3.61 24.92
N VAL A 3 -4.50 3.06 24.39
CA VAL A 3 -4.46 2.02 23.36
C VAL A 3 -4.51 2.70 22.00
N LEU A 4 -3.35 2.76 21.35
CA LEU A 4 -3.24 3.30 20.01
C LEU A 4 -3.89 2.36 19.00
N LYS A 5 -4.77 2.91 18.19
CA LYS A 5 -5.42 2.19 17.08
C LYS A 5 -5.09 2.85 15.75
N PRO A 6 -5.05 2.08 14.65
CA PRO A 6 -4.88 2.64 13.33
C PRO A 6 -6.16 3.39 12.89
N PHE A 7 -6.02 4.68 12.61
CA PHE A 7 -7.07 5.53 12.04
C PHE A 7 -6.62 6.07 10.69
N ARG A 8 -7.53 6.09 9.72
CA ARG A 8 -7.35 6.81 8.46
C ARG A 8 -7.91 8.21 8.65
N VAL A 9 -7.05 9.21 8.49
CA VAL A 9 -7.39 10.62 8.68
C VAL A 9 -7.15 11.39 7.40
N ARG A 10 -7.93 12.45 7.20
CA ARG A 10 -7.73 13.42 6.12
C ARG A 10 -7.09 14.68 6.71
N LEU A 11 -5.94 15.06 6.16
CA LEU A 11 -5.24 16.27 6.56
C LEU A 11 -5.86 17.51 5.90
N ALA A 12 -5.59 18.70 6.44
CA ALA A 12 -6.05 19.96 5.86
C ALA A 12 -5.54 20.20 4.42
N SER A 13 -4.42 19.57 4.04
CA SER A 13 -3.92 19.54 2.65
C SER A 13 -4.76 18.69 1.70
N GLY A 14 -5.80 18.02 2.20
CA GLY A 14 -6.65 17.11 1.44
C GLY A 14 -6.08 15.69 1.29
N LEU A 15 -4.85 15.44 1.76
CA LEU A 15 -4.20 14.13 1.73
C LEU A 15 -4.78 13.19 2.79
N GLU A 16 -4.94 11.93 2.42
CA GLU A 16 -5.32 10.86 3.34
C GLU A 16 -4.09 10.10 3.81
N THR A 17 -3.99 9.86 5.11
CA THR A 17 -2.90 9.09 5.71
C THR A 17 -3.40 8.19 6.85
N ASN A 18 -2.63 7.17 7.20
CA ASN A 18 -2.92 6.27 8.31
C ASN A 18 -2.04 6.66 9.50
N LEU A 19 -2.64 6.95 10.65
CA LEU A 19 -1.96 7.29 11.88
C LEU A 19 -2.39 6.34 13.00
N MET A 20 -1.45 6.05 13.91
CA MET A 20 -1.75 5.34 15.16
C MET A 20 -2.15 6.38 16.19
N LEU A 21 -3.44 6.44 16.54
CA LEU A 21 -4.00 7.45 17.41
C LEU A 21 -4.83 6.80 18.51
N ASP A 22 -4.87 7.45 19.67
CA ASP A 22 -5.87 7.15 20.68
C ASP A 22 -7.26 7.55 20.15
N PRO A 23 -8.32 6.80 20.48
CA PRO A 23 -9.68 7.07 19.99
C PRO A 23 -10.17 8.48 20.33
N GLU A 24 -9.83 8.96 21.53
CA GLU A 24 -10.17 10.31 22.00
C GLU A 24 -9.47 11.38 21.16
N THR A 25 -8.18 11.19 20.88
CA THR A 25 -7.39 12.09 20.04
C THR A 25 -7.88 12.09 18.60
N ALA A 26 -8.23 10.92 18.06
CA ALA A 26 -8.78 10.78 16.72
C ALA A 26 -10.09 11.59 16.58
N LEU A 27 -11.05 11.39 17.49
CA LEU A 27 -12.34 12.10 17.45
C LEU A 27 -12.21 13.61 17.71
N SER A 28 -11.25 14.03 18.55
CA SER A 28 -11.06 15.44 18.90
C SER A 28 -10.31 16.24 17.82
N ARG A 29 -9.24 15.66 17.24
CA ARG A 29 -8.37 16.37 16.28
C ARG A 29 -8.77 16.13 14.83
N TYR A 30 -9.42 15.00 14.54
CA TYR A 30 -9.73 14.55 13.19
C TYR A 30 -11.19 14.09 13.12
N PRO A 31 -12.15 15.01 12.91
CA PRO A 31 -13.57 14.66 12.87
C PRO A 31 -13.92 13.64 11.77
N ASP A 32 -13.14 13.58 10.70
CA ASP A 32 -13.26 12.59 9.61
C ASP A 32 -12.45 11.30 9.85
N ALA A 33 -11.85 11.11 11.02
CA ALA A 33 -11.07 9.92 11.32
C ALA A 33 -11.95 8.66 11.28
N ARG A 34 -11.50 7.67 10.51
CA ARG A 34 -12.14 6.35 10.45
C ARG A 34 -11.20 5.29 10.99
N GLU A 35 -11.66 4.51 11.96
CA GLU A 35 -10.90 3.38 12.48
C GLU A 35 -10.66 2.39 11.35
N VAL A 36 -9.39 2.15 11.02
CA VAL A 36 -9.01 1.15 10.03
C VAL A 36 -9.03 -0.18 10.76
N LYS A 37 -10.14 -0.91 10.63
CA LYS A 37 -10.13 -2.31 11.03
C LYS A 37 -9.05 -3.00 10.17
N PRO A 38 -8.13 -3.77 10.77
CA PRO A 38 -7.26 -4.65 10.01
C PRO A 38 -8.12 -5.75 9.39
N GLY A 39 -8.84 -5.41 8.33
CA GLY A 39 -9.36 -6.38 7.39
C GLY A 39 -8.15 -7.04 6.74
N VAL A 40 -8.20 -8.36 6.58
CA VAL A 40 -7.26 -9.08 5.73
C VAL A 40 -7.25 -8.33 4.40
N VAL A 41 -6.19 -7.59 4.14
CA VAL A 41 -5.97 -7.04 2.81
C VAL A 41 -5.80 -8.28 1.96
N GLU A 42 -6.84 -8.68 1.24
CA GLU A 42 -6.66 -9.53 0.07
C GLU A 42 -5.74 -8.73 -0.83
N THR A 43 -4.44 -8.97 -0.67
CA THR A 43 -3.41 -8.49 -1.55
C THR A 43 -3.76 -9.12 -2.88
N LYS A 44 -4.56 -8.41 -3.68
CA LYS A 44 -4.79 -8.73 -5.07
C LYS A 44 -3.43 -8.53 -5.70
N ALA A 45 -2.64 -9.61 -5.65
CA ALA A 45 -1.24 -9.61 -6.01
C ALA A 45 -1.16 -8.90 -7.36
N PRO A 46 -0.41 -7.78 -7.46
CA PRO A 46 -0.27 -7.13 -8.76
C PRO A 46 0.22 -8.22 -9.67
N ALA A 47 -0.57 -8.55 -10.70
CA ALA A 47 -0.26 -9.62 -11.62
C ALA A 47 1.17 -9.35 -12.10
N VAL A 48 2.11 -10.17 -11.60
CA VAL A 48 3.51 -10.05 -11.95
C VAL A 48 3.53 -10.28 -13.44
N LYS A 49 3.59 -9.20 -14.21
CA LYS A 49 3.67 -9.25 -15.66
C LYS A 49 4.95 -10.03 -15.94
N LYS A 50 4.79 -11.32 -16.24
CA LYS A 50 5.89 -12.21 -16.62
C LYS A 50 6.60 -11.53 -17.78
N ALA A 51 7.74 -10.91 -17.47
CA ALA A 51 8.63 -10.38 -18.48
C ALA A 51 9.05 -11.58 -19.35
N ALA A 52 8.58 -11.61 -20.58
CA ALA A 52 8.97 -12.64 -21.53
C ALA A 52 10.50 -12.65 -21.68
N PRO A 53 11.16 -13.81 -21.67
CA PRO A 53 12.60 -13.85 -21.89
C PRO A 53 12.88 -13.34 -23.31
N ARG A 54 13.60 -12.22 -23.41
CA ARG A 54 14.17 -11.74 -24.68
C ARG A 54 15.04 -12.86 -25.24
N ARG A 55 14.52 -13.56 -26.25
CA ARG A 55 15.25 -14.56 -27.02
C ARG A 55 16.36 -13.85 -27.78
N ARG A 56 17.54 -13.78 -27.18
CA ARG A 56 18.75 -13.25 -27.80
C ARG A 56 19.20 -14.31 -28.81
N SER A 57 18.77 -14.17 -30.07
CA SER A 57 19.26 -14.99 -31.17
C SER A 57 20.75 -14.72 -31.35
N VAL A 58 21.58 -15.60 -30.79
CA VAL A 58 23.02 -15.61 -31.04
C VAL A 58 23.22 -16.16 -32.44
N LYS A 59 23.58 -15.27 -33.36
CA LYS A 59 24.06 -15.60 -34.70
C LYS A 59 25.37 -16.39 -34.55
N LYS A 60 25.36 -17.70 -34.76
CA LYS A 60 26.60 -18.47 -35.00
C LYS A 60 26.99 -18.29 -36.46
N PRO A 61 28.23 -17.88 -36.79
CA PRO A 61 28.79 -18.16 -38.11
C PRO A 61 29.19 -19.64 -38.12
N ALA A 62 28.68 -20.40 -39.10
CA ALA A 62 29.22 -21.72 -39.42
C ALA A 62 29.98 -21.57 -40.73
N GLU A 63 31.29 -21.45 -40.55
CA GLU A 63 32.34 -21.62 -41.55
C GLU A 63 32.52 -23.13 -41.77
N LYS A 64 32.27 -23.63 -42.99
CA LYS A 64 33.11 -24.60 -43.72
C LYS A 64 32.52 -24.93 -45.09
#